data_AF-X1Q7T3-F1
#
_entry.id   AF-X1Q7T3-F1
#
_cell.length_a   1.000
_cell.length_b   1.000
_cell.length_c   1.000
_cell.angle_alpha   90.00
_cell.angle_beta   90.00
_cell.angle_gamma   90.00
#
_symmetry.space_group_name_H-M   'P 1'
#
loop_
_entity.id
_entity.type
_entity.pdbx_description
1 polymer ?
#
loop_
_entity_poly.entity_id
_entity_poly.type
_entity_poly.pdbx_seq_one_letter_code
_entity_poly.pdbx_strand_id
1 'polypeptide(L)'
;MGVVLRVDLSSRKIVKEPLEEELHLKYYGGRGLNAKFLYDELKPGIDSLGPDNKIIFGAGPCTGTLVPSSQRFTVTTKSPITGFIGDSNCGSSFGARLKYA
;
A
#
# COMPACT_ATOMS: atom_id res chain seq x y z
N MET A 1 6.42 12.49 1.87
CA MET A 1 5.94 12.55 0.47
C MET A 1 4.54 12.00 0.41
N GLY A 2 3.59 12.82 -0.03
CA GLY A 2 2.18 12.46 -0.21
C GLY A 2 1.91 12.17 -1.68
N VAL A 3 2.46 11.07 -2.19
CA VAL A 3 2.30 10.64 -3.58
C VAL A 3 2.04 9.13 -3.58
N VAL A 4 1.15 8.69 -4.46
CA VAL A 4 0.88 7.28 -4.73
C VAL A 4 1.23 6.98 -6.19
N LEU A 5 1.85 5.82 -6.43
CA LEU A 5 2.07 5.30 -7.76
C LEU A 5 1.04 4.19 -8.03
N ARG A 6 0.18 4.38 -9.03
CA ARG A 6 -0.76 3.37 -9.50
C ARG A 6 -0.21 2.70 -10.74
N VAL A 7 -0.12 1.37 -10.69
CA VAL A 7 0.41 0.55 -11.77
C VAL A 7 -0.64 -0.48 -12.16
N ASP A 8 -1.08 -0.42 -13.41
CA ASP A 8 -1.92 -1.45 -14.02
C ASP A 8 -1.02 -2.34 -14.89
N LEU A 9 -0.88 -3.60 -14.49
CA LEU A 9 -0.03 -4.57 -15.18
C LEU A 9 -0.64 -5.08 -16.49
N SER A 10 -1.97 -5.05 -16.61
CA SER A 10 -2.70 -5.48 -17.81
C SER A 10 -2.52 -4.48 -18.94
N SER A 11 -2.73 -3.19 -18.64
CA SER A 11 -2.56 -2.10 -19.62
C SER A 11 -1.15 -1.52 -19.67
N ARG A 12 -0.25 -1.94 -18.75
CA ARG A 12 1.10 -1.40 -18.56
C ARG A 12 1.12 0.11 -18.30
N LYS A 13 0.02 0.64 -17.74
CA LYS A 13 -0.13 2.06 -17.44
C LYS A 13 0.42 2.36 -16.04
N ILE A 14 1.18 3.44 -15.94
CA ILE A 14 1.70 3.95 -14.68
C ILE A 14 1.21 5.39 -14.51
N VAL A 15 0.59 5.67 -13.36
CA VAL A 15 0.10 7.00 -13.01
C VAL A 15 0.66 7.38 -11.65
N LYS A 16 1.23 8.58 -11.57
CA LYS A 16 1.67 9.20 -10.32
C LYS A 16 0.60 10.20 -9.90
N GLU A 17 0.00 9.99 -8.75
CA GLU A 17 -1.06 10.85 -8.22
C GLU A 17 -0.69 11.44 -6.86
N PRO A 18 -1.10 12.68 -6.56
CA PRO A 18 -0.95 13.22 -5.22
C PRO A 18 -1.83 12.44 -4.23
N LEU A 19 -1.30 12.17 -3.06
CA LEU A 19 -2.07 11.64 -1.94
C LEU A 19 -2.82 12.79 -1.28
N GLU A 20 -4.14 12.64 -1.16
CA GLU A 20 -4.98 13.62 -0.49
C GLU A 20 -4.55 13.85 0.96
N GLU A 21 -4.58 15.10 1.40
CA GLU A 21 -4.09 15.51 2.71
C GLU A 21 -4.85 14.81 3.85
N GLU A 22 -6.17 14.74 3.71
CA GLU A 22 -7.06 14.13 4.69
C GLU A 22 -6.76 12.64 4.90
N LEU A 23 -6.37 11.92 3.85
CA LEU A 23 -6.02 10.51 3.94
C LEU A 23 -4.76 10.29 4.77
N HIS A 24 -3.75 11.15 4.64
CA HIS A 24 -2.54 11.00 5.42
C HIS A 24 -2.78 11.26 6.92
N LEU A 25 -3.65 12.22 7.25
CA LEU A 25 -3.98 12.57 8.63
C LEU A 25 -4.82 11.49 9.31
N LYS A 26 -5.79 10.91 8.59
CA LYS A 26 -6.69 9.90 9.14
C LYS A 26 -6.06 8.51 9.24
N TYR A 27 -5.20 8.14 8.28
CA TYR A 27 -4.73 6.76 8.13
C TYR A 27 -3.23 6.58 8.33
N TYR A 28 -2.46 7.66 8.51
CA TYR A 28 -1.03 7.66 8.85
C TYR A 28 -0.12 6.81 7.94
N GLY A 29 -0.53 6.41 6.74
CA GLY A 29 0.28 5.60 5.82
C GLY A 29 0.36 4.11 6.17
N GLY A 30 1.30 3.39 5.54
CA GLY A 30 1.50 1.95 5.73
C GLY A 30 0.22 1.13 5.60
N ARG A 31 -0.02 0.22 6.55
CA ARG A 31 -1.22 -0.63 6.59
C ARG A 31 -2.53 0.16 6.60
N GLY A 32 -2.59 1.28 7.35
CA GLY A 32 -3.81 2.05 7.50
C GLY A 32 -4.29 2.59 6.16
N LEU A 33 -3.38 3.24 5.43
CA LEU A 33 -3.69 3.76 4.10
C LEU A 33 -3.96 2.66 3.08
N ASN A 34 -3.17 1.57 3.12
CA ASN A 34 -3.41 0.41 2.25
C ASN A 34 -4.82 -0.17 2.45
N ALA A 35 -5.24 -0.34 3.71
CA ALA A 35 -6.55 -0.89 4.03
C ALA A 35 -7.68 0.03 3.54
N LYS A 36 -7.52 1.36 3.65
CA LYS A 36 -8.48 2.33 3.10
C LYS A 36 -8.62 2.19 1.59
N PHE A 37 -7.51 2.13 0.86
CA PHE A 37 -7.55 1.94 -0.60
C PHE A 37 -8.23 0.61 -0.98
N LEU A 38 -7.92 -0.49 -0.30
CA LEU A 38 -8.59 -1.76 -0.58
C LEU A 38 -10.09 -1.70 -0.28
N TYR A 39 -10.49 -1.05 0.82
CA TYR A 39 -11.89 -0.89 1.20
C TYR A 39 -12.69 -0.09 0.15
N ASP A 40 -12.11 0.99 -0.36
CA ASP A 40 -12.78 1.85 -1.34
C ASP A 40 -12.81 1.24 -2.74
N GLU A 41 -11.75 0.51 -3.11
CA GLU A 41 -11.49 0.17 -4.50
C GLU A 41 -11.79 -1.28 -4.87
N LEU A 42 -11.86 -2.19 -3.90
CA LEU A 42 -12.23 -3.59 -4.16
C LEU A 42 -13.73 -3.78 -4.04
N LYS A 43 -14.33 -4.37 -5.08
CA LYS A 43 -15.72 -4.80 -5.01
C LYS A 43 -15.87 -6.01 -4.08
N PRO A 44 -17.00 -6.14 -3.36
CA PRO A 44 -17.32 -7.38 -2.66
C PRO A 44 -17.32 -8.57 -3.60
N GLY A 45 -16.85 -9.73 -3.13
CA GLY A 45 -16.92 -10.99 -3.88
C GLY A 45 -15.90 -11.19 -5.00
N ILE A 46 -14.98 -10.26 -5.26
CA ILE A 46 -13.92 -10.46 -6.28
C ILE A 46 -13.08 -11.71 -6.00
N ASP A 47 -12.53 -12.33 -7.03
CA ASP A 47 -11.52 -13.39 -6.86
C ASP A 47 -10.20 -12.78 -6.35
N SER A 48 -9.67 -13.33 -5.26
CA SER A 48 -8.38 -12.96 -4.68
C SER A 48 -7.18 -13.24 -5.60
N LEU A 49 -7.29 -14.17 -6.54
CA LEU A 49 -6.24 -14.44 -7.54
C LEU A 49 -6.57 -13.80 -8.90
N GLY A 50 -7.71 -13.11 -9.00
CA GLY A 50 -8.16 -12.44 -10.21
C GLY A 50 -7.52 -11.07 -10.41
N PRO A 51 -7.64 -10.51 -11.63
CA PRO A 51 -7.02 -9.24 -12.01
C PRO A 51 -7.62 -8.01 -11.29
N ASP A 52 -8.79 -8.16 -10.68
CA ASP A 52 -9.44 -7.09 -9.90
C ASP A 52 -8.84 -6.92 -8.50
N ASN A 53 -8.08 -7.91 -8.01
CA ASN A 53 -7.40 -7.80 -6.72
C ASN A 53 -6.21 -6.85 -6.82
N LYS A 54 -5.94 -6.12 -5.74
CA LYS A 54 -4.88 -5.12 -5.66
C LYS A 54 -3.84 -5.54 -4.64
N ILE A 55 -2.57 -5.36 -4.99
CA ILE A 55 -1.43 -5.55 -4.08
C ILE A 55 -0.85 -4.17 -3.81
N ILE A 56 -0.88 -3.74 -2.55
CA ILE A 56 -0.46 -2.39 -2.17
C ILE A 56 0.77 -2.48 -1.28
N PHE A 57 1.84 -1.83 -1.72
CA PHE A 57 3.07 -1.63 -0.96
C PHE A 57 3.00 -0.28 -0.24
N GLY A 58 2.87 -0.32 1.08
CA GLY A 58 2.69 0.87 1.92
C GLY A 58 3.89 1.12 2.81
N ALA A 59 4.41 2.35 2.78
CA ALA A 59 5.41 2.82 3.73
C ALA A 59 4.79 3.84 4.70
N GLY A 60 5.20 3.78 5.97
CA GLY A 60 4.75 4.72 6.99
C GLY A 60 5.43 6.10 6.86
N PRO A 61 5.01 7.08 7.68
CA PRO A 61 5.60 8.41 7.73
C PRO A 61 7.02 8.36 8.27
N CYS A 62 7.26 7.53 9.29
CA CYS A 62 8.60 7.34 9.87
C CYS A 62 9.52 6.53 8.96
N THR A 63 9.00 5.84 7.94
CA THR A 63 9.83 4.96 7.10
C THR A 63 10.92 5.74 6.38
N GLY A 64 12.18 5.35 6.57
CA GLY A 64 13.33 6.05 5.99
C GLY A 64 13.78 7.30 6.77
N THR A 65 13.38 7.45 8.04
CA THR A 65 13.87 8.51 8.92
C THR A 65 14.94 7.98 9.88
N LEU A 66 15.44 8.82 10.79
CA LEU A 66 16.37 8.42 11.85
C LEU A 66 15.67 7.75 13.05
N VAL A 67 14.34 7.62 13.02
CA VAL A 67 13.60 6.90 14.07
C VAL A 67 14.11 5.46 14.14
N PRO A 68 14.42 4.92 15.33
CA PRO A 68 14.88 3.54 15.48
C PRO A 68 13.93 2.53 14.82
N SER A 69 14.49 1.53 14.14
CA SER A 69 13.73 0.44 13.49
C SER A 69 12.72 0.90 12.42
N SER A 70 12.92 2.07 11.82
CA SER A 70 11.99 2.66 10.84
C SER A 70 12.22 2.25 9.37
N GLN A 71 12.67 1.01 9.13
CA GLN A 71 12.86 0.46 7.78
C GLN A 71 11.77 -0.55 7.41
N ARG A 72 10.55 -0.31 7.91
CA ARG A 72 9.40 -1.21 7.72
C ARG A 72 8.47 -0.70 6.62
N PHE A 73 7.92 -1.63 5.87
CA PHE A 73 6.83 -1.43 4.93
C PHE A 73 5.82 -2.58 5.07
N THR A 74 4.62 -2.38 4.55
CA THR A 74 3.54 -3.36 4.56
C THR A 74 3.13 -3.71 3.14
N VAL A 75 2.72 -4.96 2.95
CA VAL A 75 2.10 -5.44 1.71
C VAL A 75 0.71 -5.92 2.06
N THR A 76 -0.30 -5.30 1.46
CA THR A 76 -1.70 -5.55 1.79
C THR A 76 -2.48 -5.91 0.52
N THR A 77 -3.35 -6.91 0.61
CA THR A 77 -4.17 -7.39 -0.51
C THR A 77 -5.39 -8.17 0.01
N LYS A 78 -6.31 -8.61 -0.86
CA LYS A 78 -7.24 -9.68 -0.51
C LYS A 78 -6.52 -11.01 -0.49
N SER A 79 -6.50 -11.68 0.65
CA SER A 79 -5.80 -12.95 0.85
C SER A 79 -6.52 -14.10 0.13
N PRO A 80 -5.81 -14.93 -0.66
CA PRO A 80 -6.39 -16.12 -1.27
C PRO A 80 -6.59 -17.28 -0.29
N ILE A 81 -5.88 -17.26 0.84
CA ILE A 81 -6.00 -18.31 1.87
C ILE A 81 -7.25 -18.08 2.72
N THR A 82 -7.51 -16.84 3.11
CA THR A 82 -8.57 -16.51 4.07
C THR A 82 -9.79 -15.87 3.42
N GLY A 83 -9.68 -15.35 2.20
CA GLY A 83 -10.75 -14.59 1.54
C GLY A 83 -10.97 -13.17 2.11
N PHE A 84 -10.28 -12.81 3.19
CA PHE A 84 -10.36 -11.50 3.85
C PHE A 84 -9.16 -10.60 3.50
N ILE A 85 -9.08 -9.42 4.10
CA ILE A 85 -7.89 -8.58 4.02
C ILE A 85 -6.68 -9.32 4.61
N GLY A 86 -5.63 -9.45 3.81
CA GLY A 86 -4.32 -9.94 4.23
C GLY A 86 -3.34 -8.77 4.30
N ASP A 87 -2.60 -8.69 5.39
CA ASP A 87 -1.53 -7.72 5.58
C ASP A 87 -0.27 -8.42 6.08
N SER A 88 0.88 -8.03 5.54
CA SER A 88 2.19 -8.53 5.97
C SER A 88 3.15 -7.37 6.14
N ASN A 89 3.98 -7.43 7.17
CA ASN A 89 4.96 -6.41 7.49
C ASN A 89 6.38 -6.95 7.32
N CYS A 90 7.21 -6.21 6.58
CA CYS A 90 8.58 -6.59 6.30
C CYS A 90 9.53 -5.47 6.67
N GLY A 91 10.69 -5.83 7.22
CA GLY A 91 11.84 -4.94 7.34
C GLY A 91 12.75 -5.12 6.14
N SER A 92 13.12 -4.03 5.49
CA SER A 92 14.09 -4.05 4.38
C SER A 92 14.48 -2.62 4.03
N SER A 93 15.66 -2.48 3.43
CA SER A 93 16.06 -1.23 2.76
C SER A 93 15.04 -0.80 1.71
N PHE A 94 14.25 -1.73 1.14
CA PHE A 94 13.17 -1.44 0.20
C PHE A 94 12.22 -0.35 0.69
N GLY A 95 11.75 -0.42 1.93
CA GLY A 95 10.78 0.55 2.46
C GLY A 95 11.33 1.98 2.49
N ALA A 96 12.59 2.13 2.89
CA ALA A 96 13.26 3.43 2.89
C ALA A 96 13.52 3.93 1.46
N ARG A 97 13.99 3.04 0.57
CA ARG A 97 14.24 3.38 -0.85
C ARG A 97 12.97 3.80 -1.58
N LEU A 98 11.83 3.19 -1.27
CA LEU A 98 10.53 3.59 -1.79
C LEU A 98 10.17 5.04 -1.41
N LYS A 99 10.58 5.49 -0.21
CA LYS A 99 10.32 6.85 0.28
C LYS A 99 11.30 7.90 -0.24
N TYR A 100 12.48 7.48 -0.67
CA TYR A 100 13.51 8.37 -1.20
C TYR A 100 13.43 8.57 -2.72
N ALA A 101 12.66 7.72 -3.43
CA ALA A 101 12.41 7.80 -4.87
C ALA A 101 11.33 8.86 -5.20
#